data_AF-A0A133S2S2-F1
#
_entry.id   AF-A0A133S2S2-F1
#
_cell.length_a   1.000
_cell.length_b   1.000
_cell.length_c   1.000
_cell.angle_alpha   90.00
_cell.angle_beta   90.00
_cell.angle_gamma   90.00
#
_symmetry.space_group_name_H-M   'P 1'
#
loop_
_entity.id
_entity.type
_entity.pdbx_description
1 polymer ?
#
loop_
_entity_poly.entity_id
_entity_poly.type
_entity_poly.pdbx_seq_one_letter_code
_entity_poly.pdbx_strand_id
1 'polypeptide(L)' 'MEQLYFITKLLDIKDSNIKILDIINMDTHKEIIAKLNYNAPSCPECRS' A
#
# COMPACT_ATOMS: atom_id res chain seq x y z
N MET A 1 12.91 9.16 -3.58
CA MET A 1 12.83 8.11 -2.54
C MET A 1 12.25 8.62 -1.22
N GLU A 2 12.51 9.86 -0.80
CA GLU A 2 12.01 10.40 0.48
C GLU A 2 10.49 10.53 0.58
N GLN A 3 9.80 10.93 -0.50
CA GLN A 3 8.32 11.00 -0.49
C GLN A 3 7.66 9.63 -0.30
N LEU A 4 8.23 8.59 -0.91
CA LEU A 4 7.80 7.20 -0.77
C LEU A 4 7.98 6.70 0.67
N TYR A 5 9.13 7.02 1.27
CA TYR A 5 9.42 6.74 2.67
C TYR A 5 8.48 7.50 3.62
N PHE A 6 8.14 8.75 3.31
CA PHE A 6 7.22 9.56 4.10
C PHE A 6 5.80 8.98 4.07
N ILE A 7 5.30 8.56 2.90
CA ILE A 7 3.93 8.06 2.77
C ILE A 7 3.78 6.67 3.37
N THR A 8 4.75 5.77 3.18
CA THR A 8 4.77 4.44 3.83
C THR A 8 4.80 4.57 5.35
N LYS A 9 5.54 5.54 5.88
CA LYS A 9 5.56 5.87 7.31
C LYS A 9 4.24 6.46 7.81
N LEU A 10 3.59 7.31 7.01
CA LEU A 10 2.32 7.98 7.37
C LEU A 10 1.14 7.00 7.40
N LEU A 11 1.14 6.01 6.51
CA LEU A 11 0.16 4.92 6.48
C LEU A 11 0.49 3.77 7.45
N ASP A 12 1.59 3.89 8.22
CA ASP A 12 2.21 2.84 9.04
C ASP A 12 2.40 1.50 8.29
N ILE A 13 2.55 1.60 6.97
CA ILE A 13 2.85 0.51 6.07
C ILE A 13 4.36 0.24 6.19
N LYS A 14 4.73 -0.52 7.24
CA LYS A 14 6.09 -1.09 7.40
C LYS A 14 6.26 -2.42 6.68
N ASP A 15 5.23 -2.88 6.00
CA ASP A 15 5.23 -4.20 5.39
C ASP A 15 6.13 -4.20 4.15
N SER A 16 7.26 -4.90 4.26
CA SER A 16 8.20 -5.12 3.15
C SER A 16 7.55 -5.85 1.97
N ASN A 17 6.38 -6.45 2.18
CA ASN A 17 5.60 -7.10 1.14
C ASN A 17 4.75 -6.10 0.33
N ILE A 18 4.61 -4.84 0.73
CA ILE A 18 3.90 -3.83 -0.07
C ILE A 18 4.85 -3.28 -1.14
N LYS A 19 4.60 -3.65 -2.40
CA LYS A 19 5.31 -3.12 -3.56
C LYS A 19 4.49 -2.02 -4.20
N ILE A 20 5.02 -0.80 -4.21
CA ILE A 20 4.40 0.32 -4.92
C ILE A 20 4.66 0.14 -6.40
N LEU A 21 3.57 0.13 -7.17
CA LEU A 21 3.58 -0.05 -8.62
C LEU A 21 3.61 1.29 -9.34
N ASP A 22 2.83 2.26 -8.83
CA ASP A 22 2.74 3.59 -9.46
C ASP A 22 2.34 4.67 -8.45
N ILE A 23 2.67 5.92 -8.78
CA ILE A 23 2.32 7.12 -8.04
C ILE A 23 1.83 8.17 -9.03
N ILE A 24 0.53 8.45 -8.99
CA ILE A 24 -0.09 9.48 -9.81
C ILE A 24 -0.17 10.75 -8.97
N ASN A 25 0.49 11.81 -9.42
CA ASN A 25 0.33 13.12 -8.80
C ASN A 25 -0.89 13.80 -9.41
N MET A 26 -1.91 14.02 -8.61
CA MET A 26 -2.99 14.93 -8.95
C MET A 26 -2.68 16.32 -8.39
N ASP A 27 -3.42 17.32 -8.84
CA ASP A 27 -3.23 18.70 -8.38
C ASP A 27 -3.51 18.87 -6.88
N THR A 28 -4.43 18.07 -6.31
CA THR A 28 -4.86 18.20 -4.91
C THR A 28 -4.38 17.08 -4.00
N HIS A 29 -3.96 15.94 -4.55
CA HIS A 29 -3.51 14.78 -3.79
C HIS A 29 -2.64 13.86 -4.65
N LYS A 30 -2.07 12.83 -4.04
CA LYS A 30 -1.37 11.76 -4.76
C LYS A 30 -2.15 10.47 -4.63
N GLU A 31 -2.36 9.78 -5.74
CA GLU A 31 -2.84 8.40 -5.73
C GLU A 31 -1.64 7.46 -5.79
N ILE A 32 -1.67 6.40 -4.99
CA ILE A 32 -0.59 5.41 -4.94
C ILE A 32 -1.20 4.05 -5.20
N ILE A 33 -0.73 3.42 -6.28
CA ILE A 33 -1.13 2.05 -6.64
C ILE A 33 -0.07 1.12 -6.08
N ALA A 34 -0.47 0.22 -5.20
CA ALA A 34 0.43 -0.74 -4.58
C ALA A 34 -0.15 -2.16 -4.61
N LYS A 35 0.73 -3.15 -4.63
CA LYS A 35 0.38 -4.56 -4.53
C LYS A 35 0.99 -5.17 -3.29
N LEU A 36 0.16 -5.93 -2.58
CA LEU A 36 0.58 -6.80 -1.48
C LEU A 36 1.22 -8.05 -2.08
N ASN A 37 2.47 -8.32 -1.72
CA ASN A 37 3.22 -9.50 -2.14
C ASN A 37 3.06 -10.65 -1.15
N TYR A 38 1.86 -10.81 -0.61
CA TYR A 38 1.46 -11.94 0.22
C TYR A 38 0.06 -12.40 -0.19
N ASN A 39 -0.20 -13.70 -0.03
CA ASN A 39 -1.54 -14.23 -0.24
C ASN A 39 -2.45 -13.71 0.85
N ALA A 40 -3.63 -13.21 0.46
CA ALA A 40 -4.62 -12.76 1.42
C ALA A 40 -4.84 -13.87 2.47
N PRO A 41 -4.76 -13.55 3.78
CA PRO A 41 -5.00 -14.54 4.82
C PRO A 41 -6.40 -15.11 4.64
N SER A 42 -6.56 -16.41 4.95
CA SER A 42 -7.90 -16.99 4.95
C SER A 42 -8.76 -16.21 5.92
N CYS A 43 -9.90 -15.69 5.47
CA CYS A 43 -10.92 -15.14 6.34
C CYS A 43 -11.88 -16.26 6.73
N PRO A 44 -11.72 -16.92 7.89
CA PRO A 44 -12.62 -17.99 8.33
C PRO A 44 -14.06 -17.50 8.47
N GLU A 45 -14.25 -16.24 8.87
CA GLU A 45 -15.55 -15.58 9.07
C GLU A 45 -16.28 -15.23 7.75
N CYS A 46 -15.54 -15.08 6.64
CA CYS A 46 -16.09 -14.64 5.35
C CYS A 46 -16.72 -15.78 4.53
N ARG A 47 -16.76 -17.01 5.07
CA ARG A 47 -17.42 -18.18 4.45
C ARG A 47 -18.87 -18.38 4.92
N SER A 48 -19.49 -17.35 5.48
CA SER A 48 -20.88 -17.38 5.96
C SER A 48 -21.86 -17.10 4.83
#